data_AF-D5BXK3-F1
#
_entry.id   AF-D5BXK3-F1
#
_cell.length_a   1.000
_cell.length_b   1.000
_cell.length_c   1.000
_cell.angle_alpha   90.00
_cell.angle_beta   90.00
_cell.angle_gamma   90.00
#
_symmetry.space_group_name_H-M   'P 1'
#
loop_
_entity.id
_entity.type
_entity.pdbx_description
1 polymer ?
#
loop_
_entity_poly.entity_id
_entity_poly.type
_entity_poly.pdbx_seq_one_letter_code
_entity_poly.pdbx_strand_id
1 'polypeptide(L)'
;MAEQEILRFSTEPKLGPSGEVGSGTRLIVMGSPALTEGFALIGFETWPNATEDDVEKLLEELERGKEKALVLLEPGLSRCPSGRLSRVRAESPRIVITEVPPLQAPGDYHPAVEDLVAKVLGHGALEKET
;
A
#
# COMPACT_ATOMS: atom_id res chain seq x y z
N MET A 1 -3.17 -15.89 -64.87
CA MET A 1 -2.65 -17.24 -64.60
C MET A 1 -1.62 -17.10 -63.48
N ALA A 2 -1.79 -17.53 -62.24
CA ALA A 2 -2.91 -18.04 -61.46
C ALA A 2 -2.51 -17.87 -59.97
N GLU A 3 -3.53 -17.62 -59.13
CA GLU A 3 -3.79 -18.16 -57.76
C GLU A 3 -2.64 -18.35 -56.75
N GLN A 4 -2.65 -17.59 -55.63
CA GLN A 4 -3.29 -17.85 -54.32
C GLN A 4 -2.37 -18.59 -53.34
N GLU A 5 -2.01 -17.93 -52.22
CA GLU A 5 -2.22 -18.55 -50.90
C GLU A 5 -2.41 -17.47 -49.83
N ILE A 6 -3.50 -17.62 -49.08
CA ILE A 6 -4.01 -16.77 -48.02
C ILE A 6 -3.66 -17.46 -46.70
N LEU A 7 -2.93 -16.82 -45.79
CA LEU A 7 -2.99 -17.19 -44.37
C LEU A 7 -2.83 -15.97 -43.44
N ARG A 8 -3.98 -15.42 -43.09
CA ARG A 8 -4.39 -14.89 -41.77
C ARG A 8 -3.25 -14.47 -40.81
N PHE A 9 -2.99 -13.17 -40.75
CA PHE A 9 -2.34 -12.55 -39.57
C PHE A 9 -3.40 -12.35 -38.47
N SER A 10 -3.43 -13.27 -37.50
CA SER A 10 -4.03 -13.04 -36.19
C SER A 10 -3.36 -13.95 -35.17
N THR A 11 -2.45 -13.42 -34.36
CA THR A 11 -2.11 -13.92 -33.02
C THR A 11 -1.10 -12.97 -32.35
N GLU A 12 -1.66 -12.23 -31.38
CA GLU A 12 -1.12 -11.82 -30.08
C GLU A 12 0.27 -11.16 -29.95
N PRO A 13 0.38 -10.03 -29.21
CA PRO A 13 1.67 -9.57 -28.72
C PRO A 13 2.21 -10.63 -27.75
N LYS A 14 3.35 -11.20 -28.14
CA LYS A 14 4.17 -12.13 -27.35
C LYS A 14 4.62 -11.42 -26.06
N LEU A 15 3.81 -11.55 -25.01
CA LEU A 15 4.21 -11.19 -23.65
C LEU A 15 5.42 -12.06 -23.32
N GLY A 16 6.60 -11.45 -23.28
CA GLY A 16 7.83 -12.11 -22.87
C GLY A 16 7.64 -12.74 -21.48
N PRO A 17 8.40 -13.80 -21.14
CA PRO A 17 8.31 -14.40 -19.82
C PRO A 17 8.52 -13.29 -18.79
N SER A 18 7.53 -13.14 -17.91
CA SER A 18 7.55 -12.27 -16.74
C SER A 18 8.96 -12.26 -16.18
N GLY A 19 9.57 -11.08 -16.17
CA GLY A 19 10.96 -10.88 -15.82
C GLY A 19 11.30 -11.59 -14.52
N GLU A 20 12.55 -12.05 -14.42
CA GLU A 20 13.13 -12.51 -13.17
C GLU A 20 12.76 -11.55 -12.03
N VAL A 21 11.88 -11.99 -11.13
CA VAL A 21 11.55 -11.25 -9.90
C VAL A 21 12.68 -11.52 -8.91
N GLY A 22 13.84 -10.91 -9.15
CA GLY A 22 14.86 -10.74 -8.13
C GLY A 22 14.36 -9.75 -7.08
N SER A 23 13.82 -10.26 -5.96
CA SER A 23 13.70 -9.57 -4.66
C SER A 23 13.32 -8.07 -4.71
N GLY A 24 12.27 -7.73 -5.48
CA GLY A 24 11.68 -6.39 -5.49
C GLY A 24 10.98 -6.05 -4.18
N THR A 25 10.86 -4.77 -3.86
CA THR A 25 10.03 -4.33 -2.71
C THR A 25 8.56 -4.43 -3.12
N ARG A 26 7.75 -5.16 -2.35
CA ARG A 26 6.29 -5.24 -2.54
C ARG A 26 5.65 -3.90 -2.18
N LEU A 27 4.76 -3.42 -3.02
CA LEU A 27 4.02 -2.18 -2.80
C LEU A 27 2.58 -2.56 -2.53
N ILE A 28 2.10 -2.36 -1.32
CA ILE A 28 0.81 -2.88 -0.86
C ILE A 28 -0.04 -1.75 -0.31
N VAL A 29 -1.32 -1.73 -0.66
CA VAL A 29 -2.32 -0.80 -0.10
C VAL A 29 -3.53 -1.57 0.41
N MET A 30 -3.98 -1.21 1.61
CA MET A 30 -5.15 -1.82 2.25
C MET A 30 -6.07 -0.69 2.75
N GLY A 31 -7.34 -0.74 2.34
CA GLY A 31 -8.29 0.31 2.70
C GLY A 31 -9.56 0.29 1.84
N SER A 32 -10.20 1.44 1.72
CA SER A 32 -11.44 1.63 0.99
C SER A 32 -11.28 1.35 -0.51
N PRO A 33 -12.35 0.89 -1.18
CA PRO A 33 -12.31 0.61 -2.61
C PRO A 33 -11.81 1.79 -3.44
N ALA A 34 -12.32 2.99 -3.15
CA ALA A 34 -11.95 4.22 -3.86
C ALA A 34 -10.45 4.53 -3.76
N LEU A 35 -9.84 4.31 -2.59
CA LEU A 35 -8.40 4.50 -2.43
C LEU A 35 -7.62 3.46 -3.22
N THR A 36 -7.97 2.19 -3.05
CA THR A 36 -7.23 1.07 -3.66
C THR A 36 -7.29 1.10 -5.18
N GLU A 37 -8.39 1.53 -5.78
CA GLU A 37 -8.54 1.63 -7.24
C GLU A 37 -7.48 2.55 -7.87
N GLY A 38 -7.19 3.70 -7.25
CA GLY A 38 -6.16 4.62 -7.75
C GLY A 38 -4.75 4.05 -7.66
N PHE A 39 -4.45 3.29 -6.60
CA PHE A 39 -3.15 2.66 -6.39
C PHE A 39 -2.92 1.43 -7.29
N ALA A 40 -3.97 0.71 -7.66
CA ALA A 40 -3.88 -0.40 -8.63
C ALA A 40 -3.28 0.07 -9.96
N LEU A 41 -3.63 1.29 -10.39
CA LEU A 41 -3.17 1.87 -11.66
C LEU A 41 -1.65 2.06 -11.74
N ILE A 42 -0.98 2.14 -10.59
CA ILE A 42 0.47 2.34 -10.50
C ILE A 42 1.23 1.09 -10.00
N GLY A 43 0.55 -0.07 -9.99
CA GLY A 43 1.19 -1.36 -9.72
C GLY A 43 1.28 -1.74 -8.25
N PHE A 44 0.46 -1.15 -7.37
CA PHE A 44 0.31 -1.65 -6.01
C PHE A 44 -0.51 -2.95 -5.97
N GLU A 45 -0.15 -3.84 -5.06
CA GLU A 45 -1.00 -4.92 -4.59
C GLU A 45 -2.13 -4.32 -3.73
N THR A 46 -3.38 -4.52 -4.13
CA THR A 46 -4.52 -3.84 -3.52
C THR A 46 -5.40 -4.79 -2.71
N TRP A 47 -5.79 -4.34 -1.51
CA TRP A 47 -6.71 -5.04 -0.63
C TRP A 47 -7.91 -4.14 -0.30
N PRO A 48 -8.94 -4.12 -1.17
CA PRO A 48 -10.15 -3.34 -0.93
C PRO A 48 -10.97 -3.94 0.21
N ASN A 49 -11.53 -3.08 1.06
CA ASN A 49 -12.31 -3.48 2.25
C ASN A 49 -11.54 -4.39 3.22
N ALA A 50 -10.23 -4.20 3.30
CA ALA A 50 -9.40 -4.95 4.23
C ALA A 50 -9.86 -4.77 5.68
N THR A 51 -9.72 -5.84 6.45
CA THR A 51 -9.98 -5.87 7.89
C THR A 51 -8.68 -5.87 8.69
N GLU A 52 -8.78 -5.67 10.00
CA GLU A 52 -7.64 -5.76 10.91
C GLU A 52 -6.98 -7.15 10.87
N ASP A 53 -7.79 -8.22 10.76
CA ASP A 53 -7.31 -9.60 10.59
C ASP A 53 -6.52 -9.79 9.29
N ASP A 54 -6.89 -9.09 8.21
CA ASP A 54 -6.16 -9.17 6.95
C ASP A 54 -4.78 -8.51 7.06
N VAL A 55 -4.70 -7.38 7.75
CA VAL A 55 -3.42 -6.71 8.05
C VAL A 55 -2.53 -7.64 8.88
N GLU A 56 -3.08 -8.26 9.92
CA GLU A 56 -2.35 -9.16 10.82
C GLU A 56 -1.76 -10.37 10.08
N LYS A 57 -2.54 -10.97 9.17
CA LYS A 57 -2.11 -12.08 8.30
C LYS A 57 -1.06 -11.65 7.29
N LEU A 58 -1.26 -10.51 6.64
CA LEU A 58 -0.30 -9.98 5.67
C LEU A 58 1.06 -9.74 6.33
N LEU A 59 1.08 -9.09 7.50
CA LEU A 59 2.31 -8.84 8.22
C LEU A 59 3.01 -10.13 8.63
N GLU A 60 2.26 -11.15 9.07
CA GLU A 60 2.84 -12.47 9.37
C GLU A 60 3.49 -13.11 8.14
N GLU A 61 2.83 -13.03 6.98
CA GLU A 61 3.36 -13.53 5.72
C GLU A 61 4.68 -12.84 5.36
N LEU A 62 4.70 -11.50 5.38
CA LEU A 62 5.87 -10.70 5.04
C LEU A 62 7.05 -10.96 5.98
N GLU A 63 6.79 -11.09 7.29
CA GLU A 63 7.81 -11.43 8.28
C GLU A 63 8.37 -12.83 8.06
N ARG A 64 7.50 -13.83 7.84
CA ARG A 64 7.89 -15.22 7.58
C ARG A 64 8.70 -15.35 6.30
N GLY A 65 8.30 -14.63 5.25
CA GLY A 65 9.01 -14.56 3.98
C GLY A 65 10.29 -13.72 4.01
N LYS A 66 10.52 -12.94 5.08
CA LYS A 66 11.59 -11.93 5.18
C LYS A 66 11.58 -10.93 4.02
N GLU A 67 10.38 -10.61 3.56
CA GLU A 67 10.12 -9.79 2.39
C GLU A 67 10.36 -8.31 2.68
N LYS A 68 10.64 -7.54 1.63
CA LYS A 68 10.68 -6.06 1.70
C LYS A 68 9.34 -5.53 1.24
N ALA A 69 8.71 -4.67 2.02
CA ALA A 69 7.40 -4.14 1.67
C ALA A 69 7.23 -2.68 2.09
N LEU A 70 6.51 -1.92 1.27
CA LEU A 70 5.83 -0.68 1.65
C LEU A 70 4.34 -1.00 1.78
N VAL A 71 3.78 -0.81 2.97
CA VAL A 71 2.38 -1.07 3.27
C VAL A 71 1.69 0.27 3.58
N LEU A 72 0.70 0.61 2.76
CA LEU A 72 -0.15 1.79 2.92
C LEU A 72 -1.47 1.36 3.57
N LEU A 73 -1.82 1.97 4.68
CA LEU A 73 -3.04 1.67 5.42
C LEU A 73 -3.89 2.93 5.57
N GLU A 74 -5.21 2.82 5.43
CA GLU A 74 -6.11 3.88 5.90
C GLU A 74 -6.10 3.99 7.44
N PRO A 75 -6.50 5.13 8.03
CA PRO A 75 -6.37 5.37 9.46
C PRO A 75 -7.09 4.34 10.33
N GLY A 76 -8.24 3.83 9.89
CA GLY A 76 -8.98 2.78 10.61
C GLY A 76 -8.17 1.49 10.77
N LEU A 77 -7.36 1.12 9.77
CA LEU A 77 -6.49 -0.06 9.81
C LEU A 77 -5.15 0.25 10.49
N SER A 78 -4.59 1.44 10.26
CA SER A 78 -3.29 1.84 10.81
C SER A 78 -3.31 2.11 12.31
N ARG A 79 -4.47 2.45 12.88
CA ARG A 79 -4.63 2.81 14.30
C ARG A 79 -5.26 1.71 15.14
N CYS A 80 -5.54 0.54 14.54
CA CYS A 80 -5.98 -0.64 15.26
C CYS A 80 -4.94 -1.02 16.34
N PRO A 81 -5.37 -1.40 17.57
CA PRO A 81 -4.48 -1.82 18.65
C PRO A 81 -3.93 -3.25 18.45
N SER A 82 -3.37 -3.55 17.28
CA SER A 82 -2.75 -4.86 17.03
C SER A 82 -1.28 -4.89 17.48
N GLY A 83 -0.93 -5.96 18.20
CA GLY A 83 0.41 -6.15 18.75
C GLY A 83 1.47 -6.29 17.65
N ARG A 84 1.16 -7.00 16.55
CA ARG A 84 2.09 -7.20 15.44
C ARG A 84 2.31 -5.92 14.63
N LEU A 85 1.27 -5.13 14.34
CA LEU A 85 1.43 -3.86 13.63
C LEU A 85 2.38 -2.91 14.37
N SER A 86 2.16 -2.76 15.68
CA SER A 86 3.02 -1.94 16.55
C SER A 86 4.46 -2.47 16.57
N ARG A 87 4.62 -3.80 16.63
CA ARG A 87 5.92 -4.45 16.62
C ARG A 87 6.66 -4.27 15.30
N VAL A 88 6.01 -4.52 14.16
CA VAL A 88 6.60 -4.36 12.82
C VAL A 88 7.08 -2.92 12.62
N ARG A 89 6.29 -1.93 13.04
CA ARG A 89 6.67 -0.51 12.96
C ARG A 89 7.92 -0.16 13.79
N ALA A 90 8.12 -0.84 14.92
CA ALA A 90 9.24 -0.58 15.82
C ALA A 90 10.50 -1.40 15.47
N GLU A 91 10.33 -2.63 14.98
CA GLU A 91 11.41 -3.61 14.92
C GLU A 91 11.81 -4.01 13.49
N SER A 92 10.93 -3.88 12.50
CA SER A 92 11.21 -4.40 11.16
C SER A 92 12.07 -3.44 10.33
N PRO A 93 13.26 -3.87 9.87
CA PRO A 93 14.08 -3.06 8.96
C PRO A 93 13.66 -3.20 7.49
N ARG A 94 12.64 -4.02 7.18
CA ARG A 94 12.27 -4.39 5.79
C ARG A 94 10.87 -3.95 5.41
N ILE A 95 10.02 -3.66 6.39
CA ILE A 95 8.62 -3.34 6.18
C ILE A 95 8.40 -1.92 6.64
N VAL A 96 8.07 -1.03 5.71
CA VAL A 96 7.66 0.34 6.00
C VAL A 96 6.14 0.38 5.98
N ILE A 97 5.55 0.88 7.06
CA ILE A 97 4.10 1.05 7.16
C ILE A 97 3.81 2.55 7.29
N THR A 98 2.94 3.07 6.44
CA THR A 98 2.49 4.47 6.53
C THR A 98 0.98 4.56 6.36
N GLU A 99 0.42 5.56 7.03
CA GLU A 99 -0.98 5.91 6.94
C GLU A 99 -1.25 6.74 5.68
N VAL A 100 -2.38 6.52 5.03
CA VAL A 100 -2.89 7.33 3.91
C VAL A 100 -4.23 7.95 4.33
N PRO A 101 -4.39 9.28 4.25
CA PRO A 101 -5.64 9.94 4.59
C PRO A 101 -6.83 9.42 3.76
N PRO A 102 -8.04 9.37 4.34
CA PRO A 102 -9.24 8.98 3.60
C PRO A 102 -9.56 10.02 2.51
N LEU A 103 -10.02 9.55 1.36
CA LEU A 103 -10.35 10.44 0.22
C LEU A 103 -11.60 11.28 0.45
N GLN A 104 -12.56 10.78 1.23
CA GLN A 104 -13.85 11.44 1.47
C GLN A 104 -13.78 12.60 2.48
N ALA A 105 -12.76 12.62 3.33
CA ALA A 105 -12.62 13.62 4.40
C ALA A 105 -11.15 13.95 4.68
N PRO A 106 -10.38 14.42 3.66
CA PRO A 106 -8.96 14.70 3.83
C PRO A 106 -8.69 15.86 4.80
N GLY A 107 -9.66 16.75 5.03
CA GLY A 107 -9.56 17.88 5.95
C GLY A 107 -9.61 17.51 7.43
N ASP A 108 -10.14 16.32 7.74
CA ASP A 108 -10.29 15.83 9.13
C ASP A 108 -9.12 14.90 9.53
N TYR A 109 -8.10 14.82 8.69
CA TYR A 109 -6.94 13.98 8.92
C TYR A 109 -5.98 14.62 9.95
N HIS A 110 -5.85 13.96 11.09
CA HIS A 110 -4.91 14.32 12.15
C HIS A 110 -3.81 13.26 12.27
N PRO A 111 -2.62 13.46 11.67
CA PRO A 111 -1.53 12.50 11.78
C PRO A 111 -1.00 12.41 13.21
N ALA A 112 -0.57 11.21 13.62
CA ALA A 112 -0.04 10.96 14.96
C ALA A 112 1.17 11.84 15.36
N VAL A 113 1.85 12.45 14.37
CA VAL A 113 2.94 13.40 14.64
C VAL A 113 2.43 14.71 15.22
N GLU A 114 1.19 15.13 14.96
CA GLU A 114 0.61 16.35 15.55
C GLU A 114 0.56 16.24 17.08
N ASP A 115 0.12 15.11 17.62
CA ASP A 115 0.09 14.86 19.06
C ASP A 115 1.49 14.94 19.68
N LEU A 116 2.50 14.40 18.97
CA LEU A 116 3.88 14.45 19.42
C LEU A 116 4.43 15.88 19.39
N VAL A 117 4.18 16.63 18.32
CA VAL A 117 4.60 18.02 18.17
C VAL A 117 3.94 18.88 19.25
N ALA A 118 2.64 18.74 19.47
CA ALA A 118 1.94 19.44 20.55
C ALA A 118 2.53 19.12 21.92
N LYS A 119 2.91 17.86 22.16
CA LYS A 119 3.51 17.43 23.43
C LYS A 119 4.94 17.94 23.64
N VAL A 120 5.74 18.05 22.57
CA VAL A 120 7.17 18.42 22.67
C VAL A 120 7.39 19.92 22.52
N LEU A 121 6.68 20.56 21.59
CA LEU A 121 6.86 21.95 21.19
C LEU A 121 5.71 22.87 21.64
N GLY A 122 4.60 22.31 22.11
CA GLY A 122 3.39 23.04 22.47
C GLY A 122 2.43 23.21 21.29
N HIS A 123 1.15 23.48 21.60
CA HIS A 123 0.06 23.53 20.61
C HIS A 123 0.20 24.68 19.59
N GLY A 124 0.91 25.76 19.95
CA GLY A 124 1.17 26.88 19.02
C GLY A 124 2.06 26.50 17.83
N ALA A 125 2.79 25.39 17.91
CA ALA A 125 3.60 24.88 16.79
C ALA A 125 2.76 24.27 15.65
N LEU A 126 1.45 24.05 15.88
CA LEU A 126 0.52 23.47 14.91
C LEU A 126 -0.39 24.52 14.25
N GLU A 127 -0.24 25.80 14.59
CA GLU A 127 -1.07 26.87 14.03
C GLU A 127 -0.71 27.08 12.55
N LYS A 128 -1.72 27.02 11.67
CA LYS A 128 -1.56 27.43 10.27
C LYS A 128 -1.40 28.95 10.23
N GLU A 129 -0.31 29.42 9.65
CA GLU A 129 -0.12 30.83 9.29
C GLU A 129 -1.35 31.26 8.48
N THR A 130 -2.08 32.26 8.99
CA THR A 130 -3.39 32.71 8.49
C THR A 130 -3.21 33.77 7.41
#